data_AF-A0A1I5XKP2-F1
#
_entry.id   AF-A0A1I5XKP2-F1
#
_cell.length_a   1.000
_cell.length_b   1.000
_cell.length_c   1.000
_cell.angle_alpha   90.00
_cell.angle_beta   90.00
_cell.angle_gamma   90.00
#
_symmetry.space_group_name_H-M   'P 1'
#
loop_
_entity.id
_entity.type
_entity.pdbx_description
1 polymer ?
#
loop_
_entity_poly.entity_id
_entity_poly.type
_entity_poly.pdbx_seq_one_letter_code
_entity_poly.pdbx_strand_id
1 'polypeptide(L)'
;MHESTNINYGEGTVTIIANSDSLTEIAAPIIRAGDYNEIVTSCLTKKEMNEVFEGESAEIVFYYTMLDAAPSEAVKEQFYEIKNSDSNLSRYTEGFFMNVSAQKSIGSETEIDIYTLNNEVELQIEIPLFLRKAGRSYACIVNNMGVCKVLTDVDVDAETFSISTDCTGNYMLLYKDSSFTAEEQQILHKPAQYLFIIGIIALLGLWFILDKIHSQK
;
A
#
# COMPACT_ATOMS: atom_id res chain seq x y z
N MET A 1 -11.02 -8.24 -12.11
CA MET A 1 -10.24 -7.21 -12.84
C MET A 1 -8.92 -7.86 -13.26
N HIS A 2 -8.41 -7.54 -14.45
CA HIS A 2 -7.20 -8.12 -14.99
C HIS A 2 -6.29 -6.99 -15.48
N GLU A 3 -5.13 -6.82 -14.85
CA GLU A 3 -4.08 -5.89 -15.29
C GLU A 3 -2.83 -6.70 -15.69
N SER A 4 -2.17 -6.27 -16.77
CA SER A 4 -0.95 -6.91 -17.28
C SER A 4 0.10 -5.85 -17.56
N THR A 5 1.33 -6.10 -17.10
CA THR A 5 2.49 -5.22 -17.27
C THR A 5 3.66 -6.03 -17.81
N ASN A 6 4.26 -5.56 -18.90
CA ASN A 6 5.43 -6.21 -19.51
C ASN A 6 6.71 -5.46 -19.14
N ILE A 7 7.70 -6.19 -18.65
CA ILE A 7 9.02 -5.68 -18.31
C ILE A 7 10.05 -6.37 -19.21
N ASN A 8 10.82 -5.58 -19.95
CA ASN A 8 11.96 -6.11 -20.69
C ASN A 8 13.10 -6.38 -19.71
N TYR A 9 13.69 -7.57 -19.77
CA TYR A 9 14.80 -7.97 -18.91
C TYR A 9 15.86 -8.69 -19.73
N GLY A 10 16.97 -7.99 -20.04
CA GLY A 10 17.96 -8.49 -20.99
C GLY A 10 17.38 -8.61 -22.41
N GLU A 11 17.52 -9.79 -23.00
CA GLU A 11 16.94 -10.12 -24.32
C GLU A 11 15.50 -10.68 -24.22
N GLY A 12 15.05 -11.08 -23.03
CA GLY A 12 13.72 -11.63 -22.78
C GLY A 12 12.70 -10.63 -22.25
N THR A 13 11.53 -11.15 -21.86
CA THR A 13 10.40 -10.36 -21.36
C THR A 13 9.74 -11.06 -20.18
N VAL A 14 9.39 -10.31 -19.14
CA VAL A 14 8.59 -10.77 -18.01
C VAL A 14 7.23 -10.09 -18.06
N THR A 15 6.18 -10.90 -18.14
CA THR A 15 4.79 -10.47 -18.07
C THR A 15 4.30 -10.63 -16.63
N ILE A 16 3.89 -9.55 -16.00
CA ILE A 16 3.30 -9.56 -14.66
C ILE A 16 1.80 -9.35 -14.81
N ILE A 17 1.01 -10.27 -14.29
CA ILE A 17 -0.44 -10.25 -14.35
C ILE A 17 -1.00 -10.12 -12.93
N ALA A 18 -1.90 -9.16 -12.72
CA ALA A 18 -2.66 -8.99 -11.49
C ALA A 18 -4.14 -9.26 -11.75
N ASN A 19 -4.64 -10.37 -11.21
CA ASN A 19 -6.04 -10.77 -11.24
C ASN A 19 -6.68 -10.43 -9.90
N SER A 20 -7.59 -9.46 -9.88
CA SER A 20 -8.33 -9.09 -8.66
C SER A 20 -9.80 -9.51 -8.79
N ASP A 21 -10.22 -10.48 -7.98
CA ASP A 21 -11.58 -10.98 -7.92
C ASP A 21 -12.19 -10.74 -6.53
N SER A 22 -13.51 -10.76 -6.47
CA SER A 22 -14.26 -10.57 -5.23
C SER A 22 -15.34 -11.64 -5.13
N LEU A 23 -15.39 -12.32 -4.00
CA LEU A 23 -16.48 -13.23 -3.65
C LEU A 23 -17.60 -12.53 -2.85
N THR A 24 -17.55 -11.19 -2.82
CA THR A 24 -18.48 -10.32 -2.10
C THR A 24 -19.38 -9.58 -3.09
N GLU A 25 -20.39 -8.85 -2.59
CA GLU A 25 -21.20 -7.96 -3.43
C GLU A 25 -20.44 -6.69 -3.88
N ILE A 26 -19.23 -6.49 -3.37
CA ILE A 26 -18.41 -5.30 -3.61
C ILE A 26 -17.33 -5.63 -4.63
N ALA A 27 -17.01 -4.67 -5.51
CA ALA A 27 -15.90 -4.81 -6.44
C ALA A 27 -14.58 -5.05 -5.70
N ALA A 28 -13.73 -5.93 -6.24
CA ALA A 28 -12.40 -6.16 -5.71
C ALA A 28 -11.58 -4.87 -5.74
N PRO A 29 -10.73 -4.62 -4.72
CA PRO A 29 -9.81 -3.50 -4.75
C PRO A 29 -8.82 -3.66 -5.91
N ILE A 30 -8.35 -2.53 -6.44
CA ILE A 30 -7.27 -2.53 -7.41
C ILE A 30 -5.94 -2.61 -6.65
N ILE A 31 -5.05 -3.50 -7.10
CA ILE A 31 -3.76 -3.72 -6.44
C ILE A 31 -2.65 -3.59 -7.48
N ARG A 32 -1.67 -2.74 -7.18
CA ARG A 32 -0.53 -2.45 -8.05
C ARG A 32 0.77 -2.63 -7.28
N ALA A 33 1.84 -2.95 -8.00
CA ALA A 33 3.17 -2.92 -7.42
C ALA A 33 3.70 -1.47 -7.41
N GLY A 34 4.39 -1.08 -6.34
CA GLY A 34 5.12 0.20 -6.29
C GLY A 34 6.24 0.24 -7.34
N ASP A 35 7.01 -0.85 -7.45
CA ASP A 35 7.98 -1.08 -8.53
C ASP A 35 7.85 -2.49 -9.10
N TYR A 36 7.47 -2.59 -10.37
CA TYR A 36 7.34 -3.86 -11.08
C TYR A 36 8.68 -4.58 -11.29
N ASN A 37 9.83 -3.88 -11.27
CA ASN A 37 11.14 -4.55 -11.32
C ASN A 37 11.44 -5.29 -10.00
N GLU A 38 11.01 -4.74 -8.86
CA GLU A 38 11.13 -5.42 -7.57
C GLU A 38 10.31 -6.71 -7.57
N ILE A 39 9.12 -6.72 -8.18
CA ILE A 39 8.32 -7.94 -8.38
C ILE A 39 9.11 -9.00 -9.17
N VAL A 40 9.75 -8.63 -10.28
CA VAL A 40 10.55 -9.57 -11.08
C VAL A 40 11.66 -10.19 -10.24
N THR A 41 12.46 -9.36 -9.57
CA THR A 41 13.63 -9.82 -8.81
C THR A 41 13.26 -10.55 -7.51
N SER A 42 12.05 -10.32 -6.97
CA SER A 42 11.55 -11.00 -5.78
C SER A 42 10.88 -12.34 -6.10
N CYS A 43 10.27 -12.50 -7.27
CA CYS A 43 9.58 -13.73 -7.67
C CYS A 43 10.50 -14.74 -8.37
N LEU A 44 11.50 -14.25 -9.10
CA LEU A 44 12.42 -15.11 -9.87
C LEU A 44 13.69 -15.43 -9.10
N THR A 45 14.17 -16.66 -9.26
CA THR A 45 15.48 -17.09 -8.78
C THR A 45 16.57 -16.56 -9.70
N LYS A 46 17.83 -16.57 -9.22
CA LYS A 46 18.98 -16.16 -10.05
C LYS A 46 19.13 -16.98 -11.33
N LYS A 47 18.77 -18.27 -11.31
CA LYS A 47 18.81 -19.13 -12.49
C LYS A 47 17.77 -18.69 -13.52
N GLU A 48 16.53 -18.53 -13.07
CA GLU A 48 15.41 -18.10 -13.92
C GLU A 48 15.62 -16.70 -14.48
N MET A 49 16.14 -15.76 -13.68
CA MET A 49 16.51 -14.43 -14.16
C MET A 49 17.56 -14.47 -15.28
N ASN A 50 18.53 -15.38 -15.20
CA ASN A 50 19.53 -15.53 -16.26
C ASN A 50 18.90 -16.10 -17.54
N GLU A 51 17.99 -17.07 -17.42
CA GLU A 51 17.28 -17.65 -18.57
C GLU A 51 16.45 -16.58 -19.30
N VAL A 52 15.72 -15.75 -18.55
CA VAL A 52 15.00 -14.60 -19.12
C VAL A 52 15.98 -13.60 -19.75
N PHE A 53 17.10 -13.30 -19.07
CA PHE A 53 18.09 -12.38 -19.61
C PHE A 53 18.67 -12.85 -20.95
N GLU A 54 18.80 -14.16 -21.14
CA GLU A 54 19.27 -14.82 -22.37
C GLU A 54 18.20 -14.95 -23.47
N GLY A 55 16.96 -14.50 -23.23
CA GLY A 55 15.92 -14.39 -24.26
C GLY A 55 14.63 -15.17 -23.98
N GLU A 56 14.56 -15.94 -22.88
CA GLU A 56 13.31 -16.62 -22.52
C GLU A 56 12.24 -15.62 -22.05
N SER A 57 10.98 -16.01 -22.20
CA SER A 57 9.84 -15.25 -21.65
C SER A 57 9.47 -15.79 -20.28
N ALA A 58 9.00 -14.94 -19.38
CA ALA A 58 8.46 -15.37 -18.09
C ALA A 58 7.09 -14.76 -17.86
N GLU A 59 6.23 -15.48 -17.15
CA GLU A 59 4.96 -14.96 -16.65
C GLU A 59 4.92 -15.09 -15.14
N ILE A 60 4.46 -14.04 -14.45
CA ILE A 60 4.20 -14.02 -13.02
C ILE A 60 2.75 -13.57 -12.84
N VAL A 61 1.92 -14.44 -12.28
CA VAL A 61 0.48 -14.18 -12.10
C VAL A 61 0.18 -14.09 -10.62
N PHE A 62 -0.36 -12.96 -10.18
CA PHE A 62 -0.92 -12.76 -8.85
C PHE A 62 -2.45 -12.85 -8.91
N TYR A 63 -3.03 -13.58 -7.97
CA TYR A 63 -4.47 -13.66 -7.76
C TYR A 63 -4.81 -13.07 -6.40
N TYR A 64 -5.58 -11.99 -6.41
CA TYR A 64 -6.09 -11.28 -5.25
C TYR A 64 -7.59 -11.54 -5.15
N THR A 65 -8.02 -12.30 -4.15
CA THR A 65 -9.43 -12.63 -3.94
C THR A 65 -9.95 -11.96 -2.68
N MET A 66 -10.85 -10.99 -2.82
CA MET A 66 -11.55 -10.36 -1.69
C MET A 66 -12.62 -11.30 -1.13
N LEU A 67 -12.72 -11.36 0.20
CA LEU A 67 -13.58 -12.24 0.97
C LEU A 67 -14.32 -11.45 2.06
N ASP A 68 -15.57 -11.82 2.32
CA ASP A 68 -16.38 -11.25 3.41
C ASP A 68 -16.00 -11.79 4.79
N ALA A 69 -15.31 -12.93 4.84
CA ALA A 69 -14.90 -13.59 6.07
C ALA A 69 -13.52 -14.24 5.91
N ALA A 70 -12.88 -14.51 7.05
CA ALA A 70 -11.66 -15.31 7.07
C ALA A 70 -11.87 -16.68 6.40
N PRO A 71 -10.86 -17.22 5.71
CA PRO A 71 -10.99 -18.46 4.94
C PRO A 71 -11.20 -19.70 5.80
N SER A 72 -10.88 -19.64 7.10
CA SER A 72 -11.17 -20.67 8.09
C SER A 72 -11.21 -20.08 9.50
N GLU A 73 -11.84 -20.79 10.45
CA GLU A 73 -11.85 -20.39 11.85
C GLU A 73 -10.44 -20.34 12.46
N ALA A 74 -9.54 -21.26 12.07
CA ALA A 74 -8.15 -21.24 12.56
C ALA A 74 -7.40 -19.95 12.14
N VAL A 75 -7.54 -19.55 10.88
CA VAL A 75 -6.94 -18.30 10.38
C VAL A 75 -7.57 -17.08 11.06
N LYS A 76 -8.88 -17.12 11.29
CA LYS A 76 -9.59 -16.08 12.03
C LYS A 76 -9.04 -15.93 13.45
N GLU A 77 -8.92 -17.02 14.20
CA GLU A 77 -8.36 -17.01 15.56
C GLU A 77 -6.96 -16.38 15.58
N GLN A 78 -6.09 -16.77 14.64
CA GLN A 78 -4.73 -16.22 14.51
C GLN A 78 -4.73 -14.70 14.24
N PHE A 79 -5.63 -14.22 13.38
CA PHE A 79 -5.77 -12.79 13.12
C PHE A 79 -6.23 -12.01 14.36
N TYR A 80 -7.24 -12.52 15.06
CA TYR A 80 -7.78 -11.88 16.25
C TYR A 80 -6.82 -11.95 17.43
N GLU A 81 -6.02 -13.00 17.56
CA GLU A 81 -4.96 -13.09 18.57
C GLU A 81 -3.94 -11.95 18.41
N ILE A 82 -3.43 -11.73 17.20
CA ILE A 82 -2.49 -10.64 16.91
C ILE A 82 -3.15 -9.27 17.12
N LYS A 83 -4.37 -9.10 16.57
CA LYS A 83 -5.13 -7.85 16.72
C LYS A 83 -5.37 -7.48 18.19
N ASN A 84 -5.70 -8.47 19.03
CA ASN A 84 -6.05 -8.23 20.43
C ASN A 84 -4.84 -8.13 21.36
N SER A 85 -3.73 -8.79 21.02
CA SER A 85 -2.48 -8.70 21.79
C SER A 85 -1.70 -7.41 21.53
N ASP A 86 -1.83 -6.82 20.34
CA ASP A 86 -1.27 -5.51 20.03
C ASP A 86 -2.20 -4.37 20.51
N SER A 87 -1.73 -3.60 21.50
CA SER A 87 -2.49 -2.48 22.08
C SER A 87 -2.89 -1.39 21.06
N ASN A 88 -2.14 -1.23 19.96
CA ASN A 88 -2.46 -0.29 18.90
C ASN A 88 -3.56 -0.85 17.99
N LEU A 89 -3.44 -2.12 17.57
CA LEU A 89 -4.41 -2.79 16.69
C LEU A 89 -5.72 -3.17 17.38
N SER A 90 -5.71 -3.31 18.70
CA SER A 90 -6.93 -3.63 19.48
C SER A 90 -8.06 -2.62 19.23
N ARG A 91 -7.72 -1.37 18.90
CA ARG A 91 -8.65 -0.27 18.61
C ARG A 91 -9.08 -0.18 17.15
N TYR A 92 -8.50 -0.99 16.27
CA TYR A 92 -8.89 -1.04 14.87
C TYR A 92 -10.13 -1.92 14.71
N THR A 93 -10.94 -1.59 13.72
CA THR A 93 -12.11 -2.33 13.28
C THR A 93 -11.73 -3.21 12.09
N GLU A 94 -12.37 -4.38 11.98
CA GLU A 94 -12.25 -5.28 10.82
C GLU A 94 -12.81 -4.60 9.57
N GLY A 95 -12.01 -4.61 8.49
CA GLY A 95 -12.39 -4.15 7.16
C GLY A 95 -12.87 -5.32 6.30
N PHE A 96 -11.96 -5.90 5.52
CA PHE A 96 -12.23 -7.07 4.67
C PHE A 96 -11.07 -8.07 4.74
N PHE A 97 -11.32 -9.27 4.22
CA PHE A 97 -10.30 -10.30 4.08
C PHE A 97 -9.88 -10.44 2.61
N MET A 98 -8.63 -10.81 2.38
CA MET A 98 -8.12 -11.05 1.05
C MET A 98 -7.22 -12.28 1.03
N ASN A 99 -7.40 -13.15 0.06
CA ASN A 99 -6.44 -14.20 -0.24
C ASN A 99 -5.55 -13.75 -1.40
N VAL A 100 -4.24 -13.88 -1.23
CA VAL A 100 -3.24 -13.59 -2.24
C VAL A 100 -2.52 -14.89 -2.56
N SER A 101 -2.54 -15.30 -3.81
CA SER A 101 -1.70 -16.38 -4.33
C SER A 101 -0.94 -15.89 -5.55
N ALA A 102 0.21 -16.50 -5.82
CA ALA A 102 1.01 -16.14 -6.97
C ALA A 102 1.64 -17.38 -7.61
N GLN A 103 1.83 -17.34 -8.92
CA GLN A 103 2.43 -18.39 -9.72
C GLN A 103 3.40 -17.79 -10.72
N LYS A 104 4.39 -18.57 -11.15
CA LYS A 104 5.29 -18.20 -12.24
C LYS A 104 5.52 -19.33 -13.23
N SER A 105 5.84 -18.97 -14.46
CA SER A 105 6.32 -19.89 -15.50
C SER A 105 7.44 -19.23 -16.29
N ILE A 106 8.42 -20.03 -16.73
CA ILE A 106 9.55 -19.58 -17.56
C ILE A 106 9.53 -20.39 -18.86
N GLY A 107 9.57 -19.70 -20.00
CA GLY A 107 9.50 -20.29 -21.33
C GLY A 107 8.23 -21.13 -21.51
N SER A 108 8.42 -22.44 -21.68
CA SER A 108 7.32 -23.42 -21.79
C SER A 108 7.22 -24.34 -20.57
N GLU A 109 7.86 -23.99 -19.46
CA GLU A 109 7.77 -24.74 -18.21
C GLU A 109 6.38 -24.61 -17.57
N THR A 110 6.02 -25.61 -16.76
CA THR A 110 4.79 -25.61 -15.98
C THR A 110 4.80 -24.49 -14.94
N GLU A 111 3.63 -23.95 -14.64
CA GLU A 111 3.42 -22.99 -13.55
C GLU A 111 3.87 -23.56 -12.20
N ILE A 112 4.58 -22.73 -11.43
CA ILE A 112 5.11 -23.02 -10.09
C ILE A 112 4.53 -22.00 -9.12
N ASP A 113 3.96 -22.48 -8.02
CA ASP A 113 3.44 -21.63 -6.94
C ASP A 113 4.55 -20.83 -6.24
N ILE A 114 4.24 -19.59 -5.90
CA ILE A 114 5.07 -18.68 -5.10
C ILE A 114 4.40 -18.47 -3.74
N TYR A 115 4.97 -19.09 -2.71
CA TYR A 115 4.51 -18.93 -1.32
C TYR A 115 5.22 -17.80 -0.57
N THR A 116 6.41 -17.40 -1.01
CA THR A 116 7.22 -16.35 -0.37
C THR A 116 8.10 -15.71 -1.44
N LEU A 117 8.24 -14.39 -1.35
CA LEU A 117 9.08 -13.56 -2.20
C LEU A 117 10.49 -13.50 -1.64
N ASN A 118 11.50 -13.37 -2.51
CA ASN A 118 12.90 -13.29 -2.11
C ASN A 118 13.24 -11.98 -1.38
N ASN A 119 12.46 -10.92 -1.63
CA ASN A 119 12.58 -9.60 -1.02
C ASN A 119 11.18 -9.06 -0.72
N GLU A 120 11.07 -8.14 0.23
CA GLU A 120 9.84 -7.36 0.40
C GLU A 120 9.58 -6.51 -0.85
N VAL A 121 8.31 -6.40 -1.24
CA VAL A 121 7.84 -5.55 -2.32
C VAL A 121 6.73 -4.64 -1.83
N GLU A 122 6.67 -3.44 -2.38
CA GLU A 122 5.56 -2.53 -2.12
C GLU A 122 4.34 -2.90 -2.96
N LEU A 123 3.20 -3.11 -2.31
CA LEU A 123 1.89 -3.26 -2.94
C LEU A 123 1.01 -2.08 -2.55
N GLN A 124 0.46 -1.39 -3.55
CA GLN A 124 -0.48 -0.29 -3.40
C GLN A 124 -1.90 -0.81 -3.61
N ILE A 125 -2.70 -0.78 -2.55
CA ILE A 125 -4.08 -1.26 -2.55
C ILE A 125 -5.01 -0.05 -2.60
N GLU A 126 -5.80 0.07 -3.67
CA GLU A 126 -6.85 1.08 -3.75
C GLU A 126 -7.96 0.75 -2.76
N ILE A 127 -8.19 1.64 -1.80
CA ILE A 127 -9.16 1.41 -0.75
C ILE A 127 -10.57 1.42 -1.34
N PRO A 128 -11.38 0.35 -1.15
CA PRO A 128 -12.75 0.34 -1.61
C PRO A 128 -13.56 1.52 -1.08
N LEU A 129 -14.46 2.05 -1.89
CA LEU A 129 -15.23 3.27 -1.58
C LEU A 129 -15.99 3.20 -0.24
N PHE A 130 -16.46 2.01 0.17
CA PHE A 130 -17.16 1.83 1.45
C PHE A 130 -16.25 1.94 2.68
N LEU A 131 -14.95 1.73 2.51
CA LEU A 131 -13.93 1.90 3.55
C LEU A 131 -13.24 3.26 3.49
N ARG A 132 -13.36 4.01 2.40
CA ARG A 132 -12.70 5.30 2.23
C ARG A 132 -13.34 6.38 3.10
N LYS A 133 -12.56 6.97 4.01
CA LYS A 133 -13.03 8.07 4.89
C LYS A 133 -11.86 8.97 5.29
N ALA A 134 -12.09 10.29 5.27
CA ALA A 134 -11.08 11.25 5.71
C ALA A 134 -10.67 11.01 7.16
N GLY A 135 -9.36 11.03 7.42
CA GLY A 135 -8.80 10.76 8.75
C GLY A 135 -8.92 9.31 9.20
N ARG A 136 -9.17 8.36 8.29
CA ARG A 136 -9.07 6.93 8.58
C ARG A 136 -7.64 6.46 8.34
N SER A 137 -7.13 5.65 9.27
CA SER A 137 -5.84 4.96 9.12
C SER A 137 -6.07 3.49 8.87
N TYR A 138 -5.24 2.87 8.04
CA TYR A 138 -5.32 1.47 7.68
C TYR A 138 -4.12 0.69 8.23
N ALA A 139 -4.34 -0.60 8.46
CA ALA A 139 -3.31 -1.56 8.80
C ALA A 139 -3.73 -2.92 8.25
N CYS A 140 -2.80 -3.84 8.09
CA CYS A 140 -3.12 -5.19 7.66
C CYS A 140 -2.41 -6.21 8.54
N ILE A 141 -3.06 -7.36 8.75
CA ILE A 141 -2.40 -8.55 9.27
C ILE A 141 -2.35 -9.55 8.15
N VAL A 142 -1.14 -9.99 7.79
CA VAL A 142 -0.93 -11.08 6.84
C VAL A 142 -0.65 -12.37 7.61
N ASN A 143 -1.22 -13.48 7.15
CA ASN A 143 -0.97 -14.83 7.60
C ASN A 143 -0.44 -15.63 6.41
N ASN A 144 0.84 -16.00 6.48
CA ASN A 144 1.46 -16.89 5.52
C ASN A 144 1.81 -18.21 6.21
N MET A 145 1.16 -19.29 5.79
CA MET A 145 1.39 -20.64 6.34
C MET A 145 1.35 -20.70 7.88
N GLY A 146 0.46 -19.92 8.51
CA GLY A 146 0.29 -19.86 9.96
C GLY A 146 1.20 -18.87 10.70
N VAL A 147 2.10 -18.17 10.00
CA VAL A 147 2.91 -17.09 10.57
C VAL A 147 2.23 -15.76 10.28
N CYS A 148 1.84 -15.05 11.34
CA CYS A 148 1.22 -13.73 11.21
C CYS A 148 2.26 -12.59 11.29
N LYS A 149 2.13 -11.58 10.43
CA LYS A 149 2.86 -10.32 10.50
C LYS A 149 1.90 -9.15 10.40
N VAL A 150 2.21 -8.05 11.08
CA VAL A 150 1.48 -6.79 10.97
C VAL A 150 2.17 -5.92 9.92
N LEU A 151 1.40 -5.46 8.94
CA LEU A 151 1.84 -4.55 7.88
C LEU A 151 1.15 -3.20 8.08
N THR A 152 1.95 -2.14 8.18
CA THR A 152 1.45 -0.77 8.32
C THR A 152 1.61 -0.02 7.01
N ASP A 153 0.81 1.02 6.86
CA ASP A 153 0.83 1.90 5.71
C ASP A 153 2.21 2.54 5.53
N VAL A 154 2.80 2.45 4.34
CA VAL A 154 4.10 3.06 4.01
C VAL A 154 3.96 4.41 3.31
N ASP A 155 2.83 4.66 2.64
CA ASP A 155 2.48 5.97 2.10
C ASP A 155 1.25 6.53 2.82
N VAL A 156 1.27 7.80 3.22
CA VAL A 156 0.12 8.40 3.94
C VAL A 156 -0.83 9.02 2.91
N ASP A 157 -1.32 8.20 1.98
CA ASP A 157 -2.37 8.59 1.04
C ASP A 157 -3.76 8.24 1.61
N ALA A 158 -4.78 8.98 1.19
CA ALA A 158 -6.15 8.76 1.65
C ALA A 158 -6.94 7.78 0.76
N GLU A 159 -6.46 7.54 -0.47
CA GLU A 159 -7.11 6.70 -1.47
C GLU A 159 -6.41 5.35 -1.66
N THR A 160 -5.11 5.28 -1.36
CA THR A 160 -4.32 4.05 -1.39
C THR A 160 -3.87 3.66 0.00
N PHE A 161 -3.66 2.36 0.19
CA PHE A 161 -2.98 1.79 1.34
C PHE A 161 -1.82 0.97 0.82
N SER A 162 -0.62 1.42 1.11
CA SER A 162 0.60 0.82 0.59
C SER A 162 1.28 -0.01 1.66
N ILE A 163 1.62 -1.25 1.32
CA ILE A 163 2.24 -2.20 2.24
C ILE A 163 3.51 -2.77 1.65
N SER A 164 4.54 -2.89 2.48
CA SER A 164 5.72 -3.70 2.18
C SER A 164 5.45 -5.14 2.61
N THR A 165 5.53 -6.12 1.70
CA THR A 165 5.31 -7.54 2.02
C THR A 165 6.24 -8.46 1.25
N ASP A 166 6.68 -9.53 1.90
CA ASP A 166 7.47 -10.62 1.32
C ASP A 166 6.65 -11.91 1.13
N CYS A 167 5.35 -11.89 1.38
CA CYS A 167 4.56 -13.11 1.48
C CYS A 167 3.24 -13.07 0.72
N THR A 168 2.86 -14.21 0.16
CA THR A 168 1.49 -14.50 -0.25
C THR A 168 0.73 -15.11 0.94
N GLY A 169 -0.58 -15.30 0.82
CA GLY A 169 -1.40 -15.90 1.88
C GLY A 169 -2.66 -15.10 2.17
N ASN A 170 -3.09 -15.12 3.43
CA ASN A 170 -4.36 -14.50 3.84
C ASN A 170 -4.09 -13.16 4.51
N TYR A 171 -4.86 -12.16 4.14
CA TYR A 171 -4.75 -10.79 4.60
C TYR A 171 -6.05 -10.39 5.29
N MET A 172 -5.95 -9.69 6.42
CA MET A 172 -7.06 -9.02 7.08
C MET A 172 -6.76 -7.52 7.11
N LEU A 173 -7.53 -6.74 6.35
CA LEU A 173 -7.45 -5.29 6.42
C LEU A 173 -8.18 -4.81 7.68
N LEU A 174 -7.55 -3.88 8.37
CA LEU A 174 -8.02 -3.21 9.56
C LEU A 174 -8.07 -1.71 9.32
N TYR A 175 -9.04 -1.03 9.92
CA TYR A 175 -9.09 0.42 9.86
C TYR A 175 -9.42 1.05 11.21
N LYS A 176 -9.00 2.29 11.39
CA LYS A 176 -9.33 3.08 12.57
C LYS A 176 -9.69 4.49 12.16
N ASP A 177 -10.85 4.94 12.63
CA ASP A 177 -11.23 6.34 12.50
C ASP A 177 -10.43 7.17 13.49
N SER A 178 -9.76 8.20 13.01
CA SER A 178 -9.22 9.21 13.90
C SER A 178 -10.35 9.98 14.59
N SER A 179 -10.15 10.32 15.86
CA SER A 179 -11.11 11.07 16.66
C SER A 179 -11.12 12.57 16.34
N PHE A 180 -10.56 13.00 15.21
CA PHE A 180 -10.53 14.40 14.82
C PHE A 180 -11.96 14.87 14.56
N THR A 181 -12.52 15.63 15.50
CA THR A 181 -13.68 16.48 15.26
C THR A 181 -13.34 17.44 14.11
N ALA A 182 -14.31 17.75 13.25
CA ALA A 182 -14.17 18.51 12.01
C ALA A 182 -13.52 19.91 12.12
N GLU A 183 -13.05 20.32 13.30
CA GLU A 183 -12.45 21.63 13.59
C GLU A 183 -10.93 21.67 13.35
N GLU A 184 -10.21 20.55 13.42
CA GLU A 184 -8.73 20.57 13.28
C GLU A 184 -8.23 20.58 11.83
N GLN A 185 -9.07 20.24 10.84
CA GLN A 185 -8.73 20.36 9.41
C GLN A 185 -8.54 21.83 8.96
N GLN A 186 -9.04 22.82 9.72
CA GLN A 186 -8.86 24.24 9.40
C GLN A 186 -7.51 24.81 9.85
N ILE A 187 -6.74 24.10 10.69
CA ILE A 187 -5.48 24.62 11.22
C ILE A 187 -4.28 24.28 10.32
N LEU A 188 -4.33 23.17 9.56
CA LEU A 188 -3.21 22.72 8.72
C LEU A 188 -3.26 23.28 7.29
N HIS A 189 -4.43 23.70 6.79
CA HIS A 189 -4.56 24.43 5.52
C HIS A 189 -4.73 25.93 5.74
N LYS A 190 -3.72 26.59 6.29
CA LYS A 190 -3.56 28.04 6.05
C LYS A 190 -2.68 28.21 4.82
N PRO A 191 -3.22 28.60 3.64
CA PRO A 191 -2.39 28.90 2.49
C PRO A 191 -1.43 30.03 2.86
N ALA A 192 -0.25 30.04 2.25
CA ALA A 192 0.87 30.95 2.48
C ALA A 192 0.54 32.47 2.46
N GLN A 193 -0.71 32.86 2.26
CA GLN A 193 -1.24 34.22 2.26
C GLN A 193 -1.00 34.96 3.59
N TYR A 194 -1.02 34.28 4.73
CA TYR A 194 -0.74 34.94 6.03
C TYR A 194 0.74 35.28 6.24
N LEU A 195 1.67 34.53 5.62
CA LEU A 195 3.11 34.87 5.67
C LEU A 195 3.39 36.15 4.87
N PHE A 196 2.71 36.36 3.74
CA PHE A 196 2.81 37.61 2.97
C PHE A 196 2.26 38.82 3.74
N ILE A 197 1.13 38.66 4.43
CA ILE A 197 0.55 39.75 5.25
C ILE A 197 1.49 40.13 6.40
N ILE A 198 2.06 39.15 7.10
CA ILE A 198 3.03 39.40 8.18
C ILE A 198 4.29 40.08 7.62
N GLY A 199 4.78 39.64 6.46
CA GLY A 199 5.91 40.27 5.77
C GLY A 199 5.67 41.73 5.39
N ILE A 200 4.47 42.05 4.89
CA ILE A 200 4.08 43.42 4.53
C ILE A 200 4.00 44.31 5.78
N ILE A 201 3.41 43.82 6.88
CA ILE A 201 3.32 44.58 8.14
C ILE A 201 4.72 44.85 8.70
N ALA A 202 5.62 43.87 8.67
CA ALA A 202 7.00 44.06 9.12
C ALA A 202 7.75 45.10 8.28
N LEU A 203 7.58 45.08 6.95
CA LEU A 203 8.17 46.07 6.04
C LEU A 203 7.65 47.49 6.28
N LEU A 204 6.34 47.65 6.49
CA LEU A 204 5.73 48.95 6.81
C LEU A 204 6.22 49.48 8.16
N GLY A 205 6.34 48.63 9.17
CA GLY A 205 6.91 48.99 10.47
C GLY A 205 8.37 49.44 10.36
N LEU A 206 9.18 48.73 9.57
CA LEU A 206 10.59 49.04 9.38
C LEU A 206 10.78 50.35 8.60
N TRP A 207 9.94 50.63 7.60
CA TRP A 207 9.91 51.90 6.87
C TRP A 207 9.54 53.07 7.80
N PHE A 208 8.54 52.91 8.66
CA PHE A 208 8.13 53.97 9.59
C PHE A 208 9.21 54.31 10.64
N ILE A 209 9.97 53.31 11.08
CA ILE A 209 11.11 53.52 11.99
C ILE A 209 12.24 54.27 11.28
N LEU A 210 12.56 53.89 10.03
CA LEU A 210 13.59 54.56 9.23
C LEU A 210 13.21 56.01 8.91
N ASP A 211 11.95 56.27 8.55
CA ASP A 211 11.46 57.61 8.24
C ASP A 211 11.51 58.53 9.48
N LYS A 212 11.16 58.00 10.66
CA LYS A 212 11.27 58.74 11.92
C LYS A 212 12.71 59.08 12.31
N ILE A 213 13.68 58.21 11.98
CA ILE A 213 15.10 58.46 12.23
C ILE A 213 15.67 59.51 11.27
N HIS A 214 15.22 59.51 10.00
CA HIS A 214 15.66 60.50 9.01
C HIS A 214 14.99 61.88 9.17
N SER A 215 13.76 61.94 9.69
CA SER A 215 13.06 63.20 9.97
C SER A 215 13.58 63.97 11.20
N GLN A 216 14.47 63.38 12.01
CA GLN A 216 15.09 64.02 13.19
C GLN A 216 16.52 64.57 12.94
N LYS A 217 16.95 64.68 11.69
CA LYS A 217 18.15 65.43 11.28
C LYS A 217 17.76 66.72 10.55
#